data_AF-A0A2V9BI63-F1
#
_entry.id   AF-A0A2V9BI63-F1
#
_cell.length_a   1.000
_cell.length_b   1.000
_cell.length_c   1.000
_cell.angle_alpha   90.00
_cell.angle_beta   90.00
_cell.angle_gamma   90.00
#
_symmetry.space_group_name_H-M   'P 1'
#
loop_
_entity.id
_entity.type
_entity.pdbx_description
1 polymer ?
#
loop_
_entity_poly.entity_id
_entity_poly.type
_entity_poly.pdbx_seq_one_letter_code
_entity_poly.pdbx_strand_id
1 'polypeptide(L)'
;MLTLSCLFTAVRAYPYYFPYINAFSLGHPAYALVNDSNLDWNQSLPEVKRFADQHGLQRIGLDEYGFNDPTVIVPQSELWDCQRPTAADEGQWAVVSANMILDGHNCVWLMQYSHQPLAGGSMYAVHLPGHIPPAGSLGGPPLPSAFREFAGAPFDIRVFFLDLIRHPEKLPQAIEEMQAKFSSSNKAQSHPPSPSNSK
;
A
#
# COMPACT_ATOMS: atom_id res chain seq x y z
N MET A 1 26.72 -13.61 -25.61
CA MET A 1 26.42 -12.37 -24.85
C MET A 1 24.99 -12.35 -24.33
N LEU A 2 23.97 -12.69 -25.14
CA LEU A 2 22.56 -12.73 -24.70
C LEU A 2 22.28 -13.73 -23.55
N THR A 3 22.89 -14.92 -23.62
CA THR A 3 22.75 -15.95 -22.58
C THR A 3 23.32 -15.52 -21.22
N LEU A 4 24.49 -14.86 -21.22
CA LEU A 4 25.09 -14.30 -20.00
C LEU A 4 24.24 -13.16 -19.43
N SER A 5 23.69 -12.27 -20.26
CA SER A 5 22.81 -11.21 -19.78
C SER A 5 21.50 -11.75 -19.20
N CYS A 6 20.91 -12.78 -19.81
CA CYS A 6 19.72 -13.44 -19.28
C CYS A 6 20.02 -14.15 -17.95
N LEU A 7 21.15 -14.84 -17.84
CA LEU A 7 21.54 -15.52 -16.61
C LEU A 7 21.82 -14.53 -15.48
N PHE A 8 22.58 -13.46 -15.76
CA PHE A 8 22.86 -12.39 -14.80
C PHE A 8 21.56 -11.77 -14.26
N THR A 9 20.63 -11.51 -15.16
CA THR A 9 19.31 -10.97 -14.84
C THR A 9 18.51 -11.93 -13.95
N ALA A 10 18.45 -13.21 -14.31
CA ALA A 10 17.71 -14.21 -13.56
C ALA A 10 18.29 -14.43 -12.15
N VAL A 11 19.63 -14.38 -12.02
CA VAL A 11 20.32 -14.45 -10.73
C VAL A 11 20.05 -13.20 -9.90
N ARG A 12 20.05 -12.01 -10.51
CA ARG A 12 19.81 -10.74 -9.80
C ARG A 12 18.35 -10.59 -9.33
N ALA A 13 17.42 -11.22 -10.02
CA ALA A 13 16.01 -11.26 -9.64
C ALA A 13 15.69 -12.38 -8.64
N TYR A 14 16.58 -13.36 -8.45
CA TYR A 14 16.36 -14.43 -7.48
C TYR A 14 16.49 -13.89 -6.03
N PRO A 15 15.64 -14.31 -5.10
CA PRO A 15 14.45 -15.16 -5.25
C PRO A 15 13.15 -14.37 -5.59
N TYR A 16 13.21 -13.05 -5.68
CA TYR A 16 12.06 -12.15 -5.82
C TYR A 16 11.79 -11.73 -7.27
N TYR A 17 11.24 -12.66 -8.06
CA TYR A 17 10.92 -12.41 -9.47
C TYR A 17 9.67 -11.54 -9.68
N PHE A 18 8.81 -11.41 -8.68
CA PHE A 18 7.52 -10.73 -8.80
C PHE A 18 7.69 -9.22 -9.11
N PRO A 19 8.47 -8.43 -8.35
CA PRO A 19 8.73 -7.03 -8.69
C PRO A 19 9.86 -6.84 -9.72
N TYR A 20 10.21 -7.87 -10.51
CA TYR A 20 11.35 -7.78 -11.40
C TYR A 20 11.13 -6.73 -12.49
N ILE A 21 12.03 -5.74 -12.52
CA ILE A 21 12.15 -4.78 -13.61
C ILE A 21 13.44 -5.05 -14.37
N ASN A 22 13.36 -4.95 -15.70
CA ASN A 22 14.47 -5.27 -16.57
C ASN A 22 15.73 -4.41 -16.34
N ALA A 23 16.84 -4.85 -16.92
CA ALA A 23 18.14 -4.18 -16.79
C ALA A 23 18.17 -2.73 -17.31
N PHE A 24 17.17 -2.31 -18.12
CA PHE A 24 17.01 -0.93 -18.58
C PHE A 24 16.32 -0.04 -17.54
N SER A 25 16.01 -0.55 -16.34
CA SER A 25 15.61 0.27 -15.19
C SER A 25 16.69 1.24 -14.71
N LEU A 26 17.95 1.08 -15.17
CA LEU A 26 19.10 1.95 -14.83
C LEU A 26 19.30 2.16 -13.31
N GLY A 27 18.80 1.23 -12.48
CA GLY A 27 18.89 1.31 -11.02
C GLY A 27 17.82 2.17 -10.35
N HIS A 28 16.82 2.68 -11.09
CA HIS A 28 15.67 3.33 -10.49
C HIS A 28 14.85 2.34 -9.66
N PRO A 29 14.32 2.76 -8.50
CA PRO A 29 13.49 1.90 -7.68
C PRO A 29 12.18 1.57 -8.40
N ALA A 30 11.64 0.38 -8.11
CA ALA A 30 10.54 -0.17 -8.89
C ALA A 30 9.27 0.69 -8.88
N TYR A 31 8.95 1.26 -7.71
CA TYR A 31 7.82 2.18 -7.53
C TYR A 31 7.92 3.45 -8.38
N ALA A 32 9.12 3.85 -8.84
CA ALA A 32 9.31 5.05 -9.66
C ALA A 32 9.12 4.77 -11.16
N LEU A 33 9.06 3.49 -11.55
CA LEU A 33 8.98 3.07 -12.96
C LEU A 33 7.59 2.54 -13.32
N VAL A 34 7.00 1.75 -12.41
CA VAL A 34 5.68 1.16 -12.57
C VAL A 34 4.93 1.25 -11.25
N ASN A 35 3.62 1.05 -11.30
CA ASN A 35 2.76 1.18 -10.13
C ASN A 35 1.57 0.22 -10.19
N ASP A 36 1.77 -0.92 -10.84
CA ASP A 36 0.74 -1.95 -11.02
C ASP A 36 0.85 -3.03 -9.94
N SER A 37 -0.14 -3.93 -9.90
CA SER A 37 -0.24 -4.99 -8.89
C SER A 37 0.90 -6.02 -8.93
N ASN A 38 1.77 -6.03 -9.94
CA ASN A 38 2.94 -6.91 -9.95
C ASN A 38 4.08 -6.39 -9.05
N LEU A 39 4.02 -5.13 -8.61
CA LEU A 39 5.01 -4.62 -7.66
C LEU A 39 4.83 -5.18 -6.27
N ASP A 40 3.59 -5.28 -5.80
CA ASP A 40 3.29 -5.88 -4.51
C ASP A 40 1.85 -6.40 -4.48
N TRP A 41 1.70 -7.70 -4.29
CA TRP A 41 0.42 -8.36 -4.04
C TRP A 41 0.55 -9.32 -2.86
N ASN A 42 1.07 -8.81 -1.74
CA ASN A 42 1.14 -9.47 -0.43
C ASN A 42 2.05 -10.70 -0.37
N GLN A 43 2.72 -11.05 -1.48
CA GLN A 43 3.71 -12.13 -1.52
C GLN A 43 4.96 -11.83 -0.69
N SER A 44 5.12 -10.57 -0.28
CA SER A 44 6.30 -10.07 0.41
C SER A 44 6.18 -10.10 1.94
N LEU A 45 5.00 -10.42 2.48
CA LEU A 45 4.78 -10.52 3.93
C LEU A 45 5.75 -11.48 4.66
N PRO A 46 6.17 -12.64 4.09
CA PRO A 46 7.19 -13.47 4.74
C PRO A 46 8.54 -12.76 4.96
N GLU A 47 8.92 -11.83 4.07
CA GLU A 47 10.12 -11.00 4.25
C GLU A 47 9.91 -9.94 5.33
N VAL A 48 8.71 -9.39 5.45
CA VAL A 48 8.33 -8.51 6.56
C VAL A 48 8.43 -9.24 7.89
N LYS A 49 7.92 -10.47 7.97
CA LYS A 49 8.04 -11.32 9.16
C LYS A 49 9.50 -11.54 9.53
N ARG A 50 10.33 -11.93 8.54
CA ARG A 50 11.77 -12.14 8.74
C ARG A 50 12.46 -10.88 9.25
N PHE A 51 12.13 -9.73 8.66
CA PHE A 51 12.66 -8.44 9.08
C PHE A 51 12.30 -8.15 10.55
N ALA A 52 11.03 -8.32 10.92
CA ALA A 52 10.55 -8.11 12.29
C ALA A 52 11.24 -9.04 13.29
N ASP A 53 11.36 -10.33 12.97
CA ASP A 53 12.02 -11.31 13.82
C ASP A 53 13.52 -10.99 14.01
N GLN A 54 14.22 -10.62 12.93
CA GLN A 54 15.66 -10.29 12.95
C GLN A 54 15.96 -9.04 13.78
N HIS A 55 15.05 -8.07 13.80
CA HIS A 55 15.18 -6.84 14.57
C HIS A 55 14.54 -6.95 15.97
N GLY A 56 14.01 -8.12 16.35
CA GLY A 56 13.38 -8.34 17.65
C GLY A 56 12.12 -7.49 17.88
N LEU A 57 11.43 -7.08 16.81
CA LEU A 57 10.29 -6.19 16.88
C LEU A 57 9.08 -6.90 17.49
N GLN A 58 8.45 -6.24 18.46
CA GLN A 58 7.19 -6.70 19.05
C GLN A 58 5.97 -6.14 18.32
N ARG A 59 6.16 -5.01 17.62
CA ARG A 59 5.16 -4.30 16.84
C ARG A 59 5.84 -3.72 15.60
N ILE A 60 5.16 -3.77 14.46
CA ILE A 60 5.59 -3.11 13.23
C ILE A 60 4.38 -2.53 12.51
N GLY A 61 4.42 -1.24 12.18
CA GLY A 61 3.38 -0.64 11.36
C GLY A 61 3.44 -1.22 9.95
N LEU A 62 2.31 -1.61 9.37
CA LEU A 62 2.24 -2.21 8.06
C LEU A 62 1.18 -1.52 7.20
N ASP A 63 1.65 -0.86 6.15
CA ASP A 63 0.82 -0.23 5.13
C ASP A 63 0.94 -1.04 3.82
N GLU A 64 0.16 -2.12 3.79
CA GLU A 64 0.18 -3.17 2.76
C GLU A 64 -0.78 -2.86 1.60
N TYR A 65 -0.38 -3.17 0.38
CA TYR A 65 -1.20 -3.17 -0.84
C TYR A 65 -1.94 -4.49 -1.06
N GLY A 66 -2.93 -4.73 -0.20
CA GLY A 66 -3.95 -5.75 -0.44
C GLY A 66 -4.97 -5.89 0.68
N PHE A 67 -5.72 -7.00 0.67
CA PHE A 67 -6.98 -7.12 1.40
C PHE A 67 -7.03 -8.28 2.40
N ASN A 68 -5.92 -8.97 2.67
CA ASN A 68 -5.89 -10.01 3.71
C ASN A 68 -5.66 -9.43 5.11
N ASP A 69 -5.84 -10.26 6.14
CA ASP A 69 -5.30 -9.96 7.46
C ASP A 69 -3.80 -10.31 7.50
N PRO A 70 -2.89 -9.32 7.54
CA PRO A 70 -1.46 -9.59 7.50
C PRO A 70 -0.96 -10.30 8.78
N THR A 71 -1.72 -10.24 9.88
CA THR A 71 -1.34 -10.86 11.16
C THR A 71 -1.23 -12.39 11.08
N VAL A 72 -1.87 -13.00 10.07
CA VAL A 72 -1.76 -14.43 9.78
C VAL A 72 -0.32 -14.82 9.40
N ILE A 73 0.42 -13.92 8.74
CA ILE A 73 1.81 -14.15 8.29
C ILE A 73 2.81 -13.39 9.17
N VAL A 74 2.47 -12.17 9.55
CA VAL A 74 3.28 -11.26 10.37
C VAL A 74 2.52 -10.95 11.67
N PRO A 75 2.57 -11.82 12.70
CA PRO A 75 1.79 -11.63 13.93
C PRO A 75 2.05 -10.30 14.66
N GLN A 76 3.23 -9.70 14.45
CA GLN A 76 3.63 -8.42 15.05
C GLN A 76 3.10 -7.20 14.27
N SER A 77 2.45 -7.42 13.12
CA SER A 77 1.99 -6.32 12.27
C SER A 77 0.73 -5.66 12.81
N GLU A 78 0.67 -4.35 12.65
CA GLU A 78 -0.54 -3.57 12.83
C GLU A 78 -0.83 -2.77 11.58
N LEU A 79 -2.12 -2.66 11.22
CA LEU A 79 -2.52 -1.82 10.10
C LEU A 79 -2.06 -0.39 10.37
N TRP A 80 -1.31 0.15 9.42
CA TRP A 80 -0.76 1.49 9.49
C TRP A 80 -1.07 2.25 8.20
N ASP A 81 -1.21 3.56 8.33
CA ASP A 81 -1.51 4.47 7.22
C ASP A 81 -0.44 5.56 7.19
N CYS A 82 0.42 5.51 6.18
CA CYS A 82 1.52 6.46 6.04
C CYS A 82 1.06 7.91 5.85
N GLN A 83 -0.21 8.14 5.52
CA GLN A 83 -0.81 9.47 5.34
C GLN A 83 -1.25 10.08 6.65
N ARG A 84 -1.48 9.23 7.66
CA ARG A 84 -2.03 9.60 8.96
C ARG A 84 -1.16 9.09 10.11
N PRO A 85 0.17 9.32 10.09
CA PRO A 85 1.02 8.92 11.21
C PRO A 85 0.64 9.68 12.48
N THR A 86 0.88 9.05 13.62
CA THR A 86 0.63 9.60 14.95
C THR A 86 1.93 9.72 15.74
N ALA A 87 1.89 10.41 16.88
CA ALA A 87 3.04 10.47 17.78
C ALA A 87 3.48 9.08 18.30
N ALA A 88 2.59 8.08 18.29
CA ALA A 88 2.93 6.70 18.67
C ALA A 88 3.82 5.99 17.65
N ASP A 89 3.96 6.54 16.44
CA ASP A 89 4.78 5.97 15.37
C ASP A 89 6.21 6.54 15.37
N GLU A 90 6.48 7.60 16.14
CA GLU A 90 7.80 8.24 16.21
C GLU A 90 8.87 7.24 16.69
N GLY A 91 9.97 7.15 15.94
CA GLY A 91 11.06 6.21 16.19
C GLY A 91 10.71 4.73 16.03
N GLN A 92 9.51 4.39 15.52
CA GLN A 92 9.11 3.01 15.27
C GLN A 92 9.47 2.57 13.85
N TRP A 93 9.46 1.26 13.62
CA TRP A 93 9.54 0.70 12.28
C TRP A 93 8.16 0.63 11.65
N ALA A 94 8.10 1.06 10.39
CA ALA A 94 6.96 0.84 9.52
C ALA A 94 7.42 0.16 8.23
N VAL A 95 6.55 -0.66 7.64
CA VAL A 95 6.75 -1.28 6.34
C VAL A 95 5.66 -0.84 5.40
N VAL A 96 6.06 -0.37 4.22
CA VAL A 96 5.18 0.13 3.17
C VAL A 96 5.36 -0.69 1.90
N SER A 97 4.24 -1.11 1.31
CA SER A 97 4.21 -1.65 -0.04
C SER A 97 4.69 -0.65 -1.08
N ALA A 98 5.38 -1.10 -2.12
CA ALA A 98 5.87 -0.25 -3.20
C ALA A 98 4.74 0.54 -3.87
N ASN A 99 3.57 -0.08 -4.07
CA ASN A 99 2.39 0.57 -4.62
C ASN A 99 1.81 1.68 -3.73
N MET A 100 2.06 1.66 -2.42
CA MET A 100 1.60 2.72 -1.51
C MET A 100 2.43 4.00 -1.65
N ILE A 101 3.67 3.90 -2.16
CA ILE A 101 4.61 5.03 -2.23
C ILE A 101 4.10 6.13 -3.16
N LEU A 102 3.64 5.79 -4.36
CA LEU A 102 3.14 6.77 -5.33
C LEU A 102 1.66 6.59 -5.72
N ASP A 103 1.07 5.39 -5.57
CA ASP A 103 -0.37 5.18 -5.82
C ASP A 103 -1.18 5.35 -4.56
N GLY A 104 -1.09 4.35 -3.68
CA GLY A 104 -2.21 3.99 -2.84
C GLY A 104 -2.42 5.01 -1.75
N HIS A 105 -1.33 5.50 -1.16
CA HIS A 105 -1.35 6.43 -0.04
C HIS A 105 -0.32 7.56 -0.17
N ASN A 106 0.32 7.75 -1.33
CA ASN A 106 1.29 8.85 -1.52
C ASN A 106 2.40 8.88 -0.44
N CYS A 107 2.94 7.70 -0.08
CA CYS A 107 3.95 7.54 0.96
C CYS A 107 5.37 7.98 0.55
N VAL A 108 5.55 8.70 -0.54
CA VAL A 108 6.87 9.11 -1.07
C VAL A 108 7.73 9.86 -0.05
N TRP A 109 7.09 10.54 0.90
CA TRP A 109 7.76 11.22 2.01
C TRP A 109 8.60 10.26 2.86
N LEU A 110 8.28 8.97 2.93
CA LEU A 110 9.07 8.02 3.70
C LEU A 110 10.45 7.74 3.08
N MET A 111 10.59 7.93 1.77
CA MET A 111 11.80 7.55 1.03
C MET A 111 13.00 8.47 1.31
N GLN A 112 12.81 9.57 2.04
CA GLN A 112 13.90 10.42 2.52
C GLN A 112 14.56 9.90 3.80
N TYR A 113 13.90 8.98 4.52
CA TYR A 113 14.44 8.35 5.72
C TYR A 113 15.23 7.09 5.39
N SER A 114 16.02 6.61 6.36
CA SER A 114 16.72 5.34 6.22
C SER A 114 15.72 4.22 6.00
N HIS A 115 15.85 3.53 4.88
CA HIS A 115 14.96 2.45 4.48
C HIS A 115 15.73 1.26 3.90
N GLN A 116 15.17 0.08 4.09
CA GLN A 116 15.66 -1.18 3.54
C GLN A 116 14.62 -1.74 2.56
N PRO A 117 14.99 -2.00 1.29
CA PRO A 117 14.11 -2.73 0.39
C PRO A 117 13.99 -4.19 0.86
N LEU A 118 12.77 -4.68 0.91
CA LEU A 118 12.41 -6.07 1.20
C LEU A 118 11.89 -6.73 -0.07
N ALA A 119 12.01 -8.06 -0.15
CA ALA A 119 11.44 -8.87 -1.24
C ALA A 119 11.69 -8.30 -2.65
N GLY A 120 12.93 -7.89 -2.94
CA GLY A 120 13.30 -7.35 -4.25
C GLY A 120 12.82 -5.91 -4.53
N GLY A 121 12.38 -5.17 -3.50
CA GLY A 121 11.88 -3.80 -3.63
C GLY A 121 10.36 -3.71 -3.82
N SER A 122 9.64 -4.80 -3.54
CA SER A 122 8.16 -4.82 -3.45
C SER A 122 7.65 -4.18 -2.16
N MET A 123 8.45 -4.21 -1.08
CA MET A 123 8.16 -3.52 0.16
C MET A 123 9.40 -2.79 0.68
N TYR A 124 9.21 -1.82 1.56
CA TYR A 124 10.28 -1.03 2.15
C TYR A 124 10.07 -0.93 3.66
N ALA A 125 11.03 -1.42 4.43
CA ALA A 125 11.09 -1.17 5.87
C ALA A 125 11.75 0.19 6.11
N VAL A 126 11.07 1.07 6.84
CA VAL A 126 11.49 2.45 7.09
C VAL A 126 11.55 2.66 8.60
N HIS A 127 12.67 3.19 9.08
CA HIS A 127 12.78 3.62 10.47
C HIS A 127 12.29 5.06 10.56
N LEU A 128 11.15 5.27 11.21
CA LEU A 128 10.52 6.57 11.32
C LEU A 128 11.39 7.51 12.18
N PRO A 129 11.40 8.82 11.89
CA PRO A 129 12.17 9.78 12.69
C PRO A 129 11.63 9.82 14.12
N GLY A 130 12.49 10.21 15.07
CA GLY A 130 12.09 10.43 16.46
C GLY A 130 11.12 11.60 16.65
N HIS A 131 10.90 12.39 15.59
CA HIS A 131 9.80 13.35 15.51
C HIS A 131 9.30 13.40 14.07
N ILE A 132 8.01 13.12 13.83
CA ILE A 132 7.42 13.15 12.49
C ILE A 132 6.99 14.58 12.17
N PRO A 133 7.55 15.23 11.13
CA PRO A 133 7.19 16.59 10.78
C PRO A 133 5.70 16.74 10.41
N PRO A 134 5.10 17.94 10.57
CA PRO A 134 3.71 18.17 10.23
C PRO A 134 3.39 17.88 8.76
N ALA A 135 2.13 17.54 8.48
CA ALA A 135 1.66 17.30 7.12
C ALA A 135 1.96 18.49 6.18
N GLY A 136 2.46 18.18 4.98
CA GLY A 136 2.84 19.18 3.97
C GLY A 136 4.18 19.86 4.18
N SER A 137 4.90 19.55 5.28
CA SER A 137 6.29 19.99 5.45
C SER A 137 7.28 19.05 4.76
N LEU A 138 8.49 19.53 4.48
CA LEU A 138 9.59 18.64 4.08
C LEU A 138 9.86 17.67 5.22
N GLY A 139 9.87 16.36 4.95
CA GLY A 139 9.93 15.38 6.03
C GLY A 139 8.58 14.78 6.42
N GLY A 140 7.47 15.46 6.16
CA GLY A 140 6.15 15.11 6.71
C GLY A 140 5.25 14.33 5.76
N PRO A 141 4.14 13.76 6.28
CA PRO A 141 3.12 13.11 5.47
C PRO A 141 2.42 14.10 4.52
N PRO A 142 1.70 13.61 3.49
CA PRO A 142 0.92 14.48 2.61
C PRO A 142 -0.15 15.26 3.38
N LEU A 143 -0.58 16.40 2.83
CA LEU A 143 -1.80 17.07 3.31
C LEU A 143 -3.03 16.20 2.99
N PRO A 144 -4.12 16.30 3.76
CA PRO A 144 -5.36 15.55 3.48
C PRO A 144 -5.90 15.73 2.05
N SER A 145 -5.70 16.90 1.44
CA SER A 145 -6.09 17.17 0.05
C SER A 145 -5.27 16.39 -0.99
N ALA A 146 -4.12 15.85 -0.60
CA ALA A 146 -3.23 15.05 -1.42
C ALA A 146 -3.27 13.56 -1.03
N PHE A 147 -4.24 13.17 -0.19
CA PHE A 147 -4.45 11.77 0.12
C PHE A 147 -4.89 11.02 -1.12
N ARG A 148 -4.45 9.77 -1.18
CA ARG A 148 -4.84 8.81 -2.19
C ARG A 148 -5.43 7.60 -1.49
N GLU A 149 -6.20 6.86 -2.25
CA GLU A 149 -6.77 5.59 -1.83
C GLU A 149 -6.58 4.60 -2.97
N PHE A 150 -6.53 3.30 -2.64
CA PHE A 150 -6.39 2.22 -3.61
C PHE A 150 -7.34 2.42 -4.82
N ALA A 151 -6.78 2.43 -6.03
CA ALA A 151 -7.52 2.61 -7.30
C ALA A 151 -8.49 3.82 -7.34
N GLY A 152 -8.22 4.85 -6.53
CA GLY A 152 -9.09 6.04 -6.43
C GLY A 152 -10.41 5.78 -5.69
N ALA A 153 -10.47 4.77 -4.83
CA ALA A 153 -11.64 4.50 -3.99
C ALA A 153 -12.00 5.72 -3.10
N PRO A 154 -13.27 5.87 -2.71
CA PRO A 154 -13.69 6.99 -1.87
C PRO A 154 -13.24 6.86 -0.40
N PHE A 155 -12.71 5.71 0.00
CA PHE A 155 -12.20 5.41 1.33
C PHE A 155 -11.19 4.26 1.24
N ASP A 156 -10.43 4.03 2.31
CA ASP A 156 -9.49 2.91 2.41
C ASP A 156 -10.26 1.57 2.46
N ILE A 157 -10.36 0.93 1.30
CA ILE A 157 -11.05 -0.35 1.13
C ILE A 157 -10.37 -1.49 1.90
N ARG A 158 -9.09 -1.36 2.27
CA ARG A 158 -8.38 -2.38 3.04
C ARG A 158 -8.95 -2.48 4.44
N VAL A 159 -9.26 -1.33 5.06
CA VAL A 159 -9.93 -1.27 6.37
C VAL A 159 -11.28 -1.99 6.30
N PHE A 160 -12.04 -1.77 5.24
CA PHE A 160 -13.33 -2.43 5.03
C PHE A 160 -13.20 -3.96 4.91
N PHE A 161 -12.27 -4.46 4.09
CA PHE A 161 -12.05 -5.90 3.96
C PHE A 161 -11.47 -6.52 5.24
N LEU A 162 -10.56 -5.83 5.92
CA LEU A 162 -9.99 -6.30 7.18
C LEU A 162 -11.06 -6.42 8.27
N ASP A 163 -11.97 -5.45 8.37
CA ASP A 163 -13.12 -5.53 9.28
C ASP A 163 -13.99 -6.74 8.96
N LEU A 164 -14.32 -6.99 7.69
CA LEU A 164 -15.10 -8.17 7.29
C LEU A 164 -14.40 -9.51 7.54
N ILE A 165 -13.07 -9.57 7.37
CA ILE A 165 -12.29 -10.77 7.64
C ILE A 165 -12.30 -11.10 9.14
N ARG A 166 -12.18 -10.07 9.99
CA ARG A 166 -12.20 -10.21 11.46
C ARG A 166 -13.60 -10.39 12.02
N HIS A 167 -14.61 -9.89 11.31
CA HIS A 167 -16.03 -9.90 11.67
C HIS A 167 -16.90 -10.45 10.54
N PRO A 168 -16.76 -11.74 10.17
CA PRO A 168 -17.49 -12.33 9.05
C PRO A 168 -19.02 -12.30 9.24
N GLU A 169 -19.51 -12.15 10.47
CA GLU A 169 -20.92 -11.95 10.80
C GLU A 169 -21.53 -10.68 10.17
N LYS A 170 -20.70 -9.68 9.82
CA LYS A 170 -21.13 -8.44 9.16
C LYS A 170 -21.35 -8.60 7.65
N LEU A 171 -20.91 -9.71 7.05
CA LEU A 171 -20.94 -9.92 5.61
C LEU A 171 -22.34 -9.78 4.98
N PRO A 172 -23.43 -10.31 5.56
CA PRO A 172 -24.77 -10.14 4.99
C PRO A 172 -25.18 -8.67 4.89
N GLN A 173 -24.96 -7.89 5.94
CA GLN A 173 -25.25 -6.45 5.96
C GLN A 173 -24.41 -5.70 4.93
N ALA A 174 -23.12 -6.03 4.82
CA ALA A 174 -22.22 -5.38 3.86
C ALA A 174 -22.65 -5.64 2.40
N ILE A 175 -23.13 -6.84 2.09
CA ILE A 175 -23.73 -7.18 0.78
C ILE A 175 -25.02 -6.37 0.57
N GLU A 176 -25.87 -6.32 1.61
CA GLU A 176 -27.01 -5.41 1.83
C GLU A 176 -26.77 -4.01 1.23
N GLU A 177 -25.85 -3.32 1.90
CA GLU A 177 -25.51 -1.93 1.65
C GLU A 177 -24.85 -1.72 0.28
N MET A 178 -24.01 -2.66 -0.16
CA MET A 178 -23.35 -2.58 -1.45
C MET A 178 -24.37 -2.71 -2.60
N GLN A 179 -25.30 -3.66 -2.51
CA GLN A 179 -26.39 -3.82 -3.49
C GLN A 179 -27.31 -2.61 -3.53
N ALA A 180 -27.64 -2.03 -2.36
CA ALA A 180 -28.43 -0.81 -2.28
C ALA A 180 -27.74 0.38 -2.98
N LYS A 181 -26.43 0.56 -2.76
CA LYS A 181 -25.63 1.58 -3.44
C LYS A 181 -25.61 1.39 -4.96
N PHE A 182 -25.31 0.19 -5.46
CA PHE A 182 -25.31 -0.08 -6.90
C PHE A 182 -26.69 0.12 -7.55
N SER A 183 -27.77 -0.29 -6.89
CA SER A 183 -29.14 -0.12 -7.38
C SER A 183 -29.55 1.35 -7.45
N SER A 184 -29.13 2.16 -6.47
CA SER A 184 -29.41 3.60 -6.42
C SER A 184 -28.66 4.39 -7.50
N SER A 185 -27.38 4.07 -7.75
CA SER A 185 -26.58 4.66 -8.82
C SER A 185 -27.12 4.36 -10.22
N ASN A 186 -27.58 3.11 -10.46
CA ASN A 186 -28.23 2.74 -11.72
C ASN A 186 -29.55 3.50 -11.95
N LYS A 187 -30.35 3.71 -10.89
CA LYS A 187 -31.57 4.53 -10.98
C LYS A 187 -31.26 6.01 -11.24
N ALA A 188 -30.25 6.58 -10.59
CA ALA A 188 -29.83 7.97 -10.79
C ALA A 188 -29.33 8.24 -12.22
N GLN A 189 -28.63 7.29 -12.85
CA GLN A 189 -28.20 7.38 -14.24
C GLN A 189 -29.33 7.20 -15.26
N SER A 190 -30.45 6.58 -14.87
CA SER A 190 -31.60 6.32 -15.75
C SER A 190 -32.59 7.50 -15.90
N HIS A 191 -32.39 8.60 -15.16
CA HIS A 191 -33.20 9.81 -15.29
C HIS A 191 -32.47 10.88 -16.12
N PRO A 192 -32.91 11.18 -17.35
CA PRO A 192 -32.35 12.29 -18.12
C PRO A 192 -32.70 13.63 -17.46
N PRO A 193 -31.85 14.67 -17.56
CA PRO A 193 -32.15 15.98 -17.01
C PRO A 193 -33.43 16.53 -17.66
N SER A 194 -34.37 17.01 -16.82
CA SER A 194 -35.58 17.66 -17.31
C SER A 194 -35.22 18.86 -18.19
N PRO A 195 -35.90 19.07 -19.33
CA PRO A 195 -35.61 20.19 -20.20
C PRO A 195 -35.88 21.50 -19.45
N SER A 196 -34.84 22.33 -19.36
CA SER A 196 -34.91 23.70 -18.90
C SER A 196 -35.90 24.48 -19.78
N ASN A 197 -37.04 24.88 -19.21
CA ASN A 197 -37.94 25.83 -19.85
C ASN A 197 -37.27 27.21 -19.87
N SER A 198 -36.64 27.55 -21.00
CA SER A 198 -36.29 28.93 -21.32
C SER A 198 -37.58 29.72 -21.61
N LYS A 199 -37.79 30.79 -20.85
CA LYS A 199 -38.62 31.94 -21.25
C LYS A 199 -37.72 33.01 -21.83
#